data_AF-A0A813FK56-F1
#
_entry.id   AF-A0A813FK56-F1
#
_cell.length_a   1.000
_cell.length_b   1.000
_cell.length_c   1.000
_cell.angle_alpha   90.00
_cell.angle_beta   90.00
_cell.angle_gamma   90.00
#
_symmetry.space_group_name_H-M   'P 1'
#
loop_
_entity.id
_entity.type
_entity.pdbx_description
1 polymer ?
#
loop_
_entity_poly.entity_id
_entity_poly.type
_entity_poly.pdbx_seq_one_letter_code
_entity_poly.pdbx_strand_id
1 'polypeptide(L)'
;MPLVCAACSFEAPVTSGPNTIYLANVARHPATMSAVGAAVLDFAALESQIRVQTIPTEATESASLAISVLAIVGALADLHLLDTDFLQTAEQTLKSCASVLDGGADSVLPVETSADSWQLQMCSDSAPFPLIVQPRMCVLWKPPGWSVSISQSMQGLRRERSSDLTGKRLMTQWLSNNFGQRYRIATDSTETHGFVHRLDKDTSGALLWAPSYGGYYAAKLQFALGRVSKGYVCICCGHPSWNELPLMLEAPLLELDQGGFSHTVVAGHGQRACTEIKCIGYFTDAEGNEVSLVEIELHTGRTHQIRAHLSSEGHPLVSDHTYGGDVLPWCARMFLHCHRLCLDIGDGPLDAHVPLPTDLCQALQGLTPMDEPAQKLLDKWLKV
;
A
#
# COMPACT_ATOMS: atom_id res chain seq x y z
N MET A 1 -15.50 61.17 -6.75
CA MET A 1 -14.59 61.11 -7.91
C MET A 1 -13.75 59.85 -7.79
N PRO A 2 -14.03 58.79 -8.57
CA PRO A 2 -13.14 57.64 -8.68
C PRO A 2 -12.09 57.91 -9.77
N LEU A 3 -10.88 57.39 -9.57
CA LEU A 3 -9.83 57.35 -10.58
C LEU A 3 -9.85 55.97 -11.23
N VAL A 4 -10.04 55.99 -12.54
CA VAL A 4 -10.08 54.87 -13.50
C VAL A 4 -8.65 54.50 -13.89
N CYS A 5 -8.32 53.20 -13.93
CA CYS A 5 -7.36 52.55 -14.87
C CYS A 5 -7.14 51.10 -14.41
N ALA A 6 -7.12 50.05 -15.22
CA ALA A 6 -7.46 49.81 -16.61
C ALA A 6 -7.79 48.31 -16.69
N ALA A 7 -8.92 47.96 -17.28
CA ALA A 7 -9.28 46.58 -17.56
C ALA A 7 -8.37 46.05 -18.68
N CYS A 8 -7.56 45.02 -18.41
CA CYS A 8 -7.09 44.13 -19.45
C CYS A 8 -8.12 43.00 -19.58
N SER A 9 -9.08 43.22 -20.47
CA SER A 9 -9.98 42.20 -20.98
C SER A 9 -9.14 41.17 -21.76
N PHE A 10 -8.79 40.06 -21.12
CA PHE A 10 -8.35 38.88 -21.84
C PHE A 10 -9.63 38.14 -22.28
N GLU A 11 -10.15 38.48 -23.45
CA GLU A 11 -11.03 37.58 -24.18
C GLU A 11 -10.17 36.39 -24.64
N ALA A 12 -10.24 35.30 -23.90
CA ALA A 12 -9.74 34.02 -24.38
C ALA A 12 -10.59 33.61 -25.61
N PRO A 13 -9.97 33.17 -26.72
CA PRO A 13 -10.74 32.60 -27.82
C PRO A 13 -11.46 31.36 -27.30
N VAL A 14 -12.80 31.40 -27.33
CA VAL A 14 -13.66 30.25 -27.05
C VAL A 14 -13.40 29.23 -28.16
N THR A 15 -12.42 28.37 -27.93
CA THR A 15 -12.31 27.09 -28.61
C THR A 15 -12.78 26.05 -27.61
N SER A 16 -13.96 25.50 -27.88
CA SER A 16 -14.59 24.43 -27.12
C SER A 16 -13.81 23.13 -27.36
N GLY A 17 -12.67 23.00 -26.68
CA GLY A 17 -11.89 21.76 -26.58
C GLY A 17 -11.98 21.15 -25.18
N PRO A 18 -11.81 19.83 -25.03
CA PRO A 18 -11.90 19.12 -23.74
C PRO A 18 -10.94 19.66 -22.67
N ASN A 19 -9.81 20.26 -23.07
CA ASN A 19 -8.81 20.84 -22.17
C ASN A 19 -9.33 22.05 -21.36
N THR A 20 -10.29 22.81 -21.87
CA THR A 20 -10.83 24.00 -21.19
C THR A 20 -11.78 23.64 -20.05
N ILE A 21 -12.45 22.49 -20.16
CA ILE A 21 -13.34 21.95 -19.11
C ILE A 21 -12.51 21.35 -17.96
N TYR A 22 -11.37 20.75 -18.28
CA TYR A 22 -10.44 20.16 -17.32
C TYR A 22 -9.87 21.20 -16.33
N LEU A 23 -9.41 22.34 -16.85
CA LEU A 23 -8.85 23.43 -16.05
C LEU A 23 -9.90 24.17 -15.21
N ALA A 24 -11.15 24.20 -15.68
CA ALA A 24 -12.25 24.88 -14.98
C ALA A 24 -12.75 24.10 -13.73
N ASN A 25 -12.51 22.79 -13.64
CA ASN A 25 -12.92 21.98 -12.50
C ASN A 25 -11.87 21.94 -11.38
N VAL A 26 -10.57 21.97 -11.73
CA VAL A 26 -9.45 22.08 -10.76
C VAL A 26 -9.49 23.42 -9.99
N ALA A 27 -10.05 24.47 -10.59
CA ALA A 27 -10.14 25.80 -9.99
C ALA A 27 -11.29 26.01 -8.98
N ARG A 28 -12.15 25.01 -8.71
CA ARG A 28 -13.34 25.17 -7.84
C ARG A 28 -13.15 24.77 -6.38
N HIS A 29 -11.97 24.32 -5.96
CA HIS A 29 -11.68 24.03 -4.56
C HIS A 29 -10.91 25.20 -3.91
N PRO A 30 -11.43 25.87 -2.85
CA PRO A 30 -10.84 27.10 -2.32
C PRO A 30 -9.46 26.95 -1.64
N ALA A 31 -8.93 25.73 -1.52
CA ALA A 31 -7.67 25.45 -0.82
C ALA A 31 -6.45 25.30 -1.74
N THR A 32 -6.61 25.41 -3.07
CA THR A 32 -5.60 24.95 -4.03
C THR A 32 -5.17 25.99 -5.06
N MET A 33 -5.07 27.28 -4.73
CA MET A 33 -4.82 28.31 -5.76
C MET A 33 -3.34 28.69 -6.03
N SER A 34 -2.36 28.34 -5.19
CA SER A 34 -0.93 28.64 -5.50
C SER A 34 -0.09 27.42 -5.86
N ALA A 35 -0.37 26.24 -5.29
CA ALA A 35 0.33 25.00 -5.62
C ALA A 35 -0.14 24.35 -6.94
N VAL A 36 -1.36 24.67 -7.39
CA VAL A 36 -1.94 24.14 -8.63
C VAL A 36 -1.27 24.73 -9.88
N GLY A 37 -0.76 25.96 -9.83
CA GLY A 37 -0.16 26.59 -11.01
C GLY A 37 1.07 25.85 -11.54
N ALA A 38 1.99 25.45 -10.66
CA ALA A 38 3.18 24.68 -11.05
C ALA A 38 2.83 23.23 -11.40
N ALA A 39 2.00 22.57 -10.58
CA ALA A 39 1.57 21.19 -10.83
C ALA A 39 0.77 21.04 -12.14
N VAL A 40 -0.01 22.04 -12.54
CA VAL A 40 -0.76 22.05 -13.82
C VAL A 40 0.16 22.30 -15.02
N LEU A 41 1.19 23.14 -14.87
CA LEU A 41 2.17 23.36 -15.95
C LEU A 41 3.07 22.14 -16.13
N ASP A 42 3.51 21.51 -15.04
CA ASP A 42 4.25 20.24 -15.05
C ASP A 42 3.38 19.12 -15.63
N PHE A 43 2.08 19.10 -15.32
CA PHE A 43 1.12 18.18 -15.91
C PHE A 43 0.99 18.37 -17.43
N ALA A 44 0.81 19.58 -17.92
CA ALA A 44 0.68 19.83 -19.36
C ALA A 44 1.98 19.53 -20.13
N ALA A 45 3.14 19.83 -19.54
CA ALA A 45 4.44 19.51 -20.11
C ALA A 45 4.68 17.99 -20.14
N LEU A 46 4.34 17.29 -19.06
CA LEU A 46 4.51 15.84 -18.95
C LEU A 46 3.47 15.09 -19.78
N GLU A 47 2.23 15.57 -19.86
CA GLU A 47 1.21 15.05 -20.78
C GLU A 47 1.67 15.21 -22.23
N SER A 48 2.26 16.35 -22.60
CA SER A 48 2.88 16.54 -23.91
C SER A 48 4.03 15.56 -24.14
N GLN A 49 4.93 15.38 -23.18
CA GLN A 49 6.04 14.42 -23.28
C GLN A 49 5.57 12.97 -23.41
N ILE A 50 4.56 12.57 -22.63
CA ILE A 50 3.91 11.26 -22.67
C ILE A 50 3.23 11.04 -24.04
N ARG A 51 2.50 12.04 -24.54
CA ARG A 51 1.81 11.97 -25.84
C ARG A 51 2.77 11.98 -27.03
N VAL A 52 3.94 12.60 -26.91
CA VAL A 52 5.00 12.63 -27.94
C VAL A 52 5.90 11.38 -27.91
N GLN A 53 5.74 10.50 -26.90
CA GLN A 53 6.47 9.23 -26.75
C GLN A 53 8.01 9.36 -26.75
N THR A 54 8.56 10.48 -26.27
CA THR A 54 10.00 10.59 -26.07
C THR A 54 10.41 9.83 -24.81
N ILE A 55 10.65 8.53 -24.97
CA ILE A 55 11.14 7.66 -23.91
C ILE A 55 12.65 7.88 -23.75
N PRO A 56 13.14 8.21 -22.54
CA PRO A 56 14.56 8.33 -22.29
C PRO A 56 15.29 7.02 -22.59
N THR A 57 16.52 7.12 -23.09
CA THR A 57 17.39 5.94 -23.28
C THR A 57 18.19 5.61 -22.02
N GLU A 58 18.29 6.58 -21.09
CA GLU A 58 18.96 6.42 -19.82
C GLU A 58 18.02 5.80 -18.77
N ALA A 59 18.56 4.87 -17.99
CA ALA A 59 17.82 4.16 -16.94
C ALA A 59 17.27 5.12 -15.87
N THR A 60 18.09 6.06 -15.38
CA THR A 60 17.69 6.99 -14.32
C THR A 60 16.56 7.93 -14.76
N GLU A 61 16.64 8.44 -15.99
CA GLU A 61 15.59 9.28 -16.57
C GLU A 61 14.30 8.47 -16.80
N SER A 62 14.41 7.22 -17.27
CA SER A 62 13.27 6.32 -17.47
C SER A 62 12.53 6.02 -16.16
N ALA A 63 13.26 5.75 -15.08
CA ALA A 63 12.68 5.53 -13.76
C ALA A 63 11.96 6.78 -13.22
N SER A 64 12.59 7.96 -13.36
CA SER A 64 11.99 9.24 -12.97
C SER A 64 10.69 9.53 -13.74
N LEU A 65 10.69 9.27 -15.05
CA LEU A 65 9.50 9.38 -15.89
C LEU A 65 8.39 8.43 -15.43
N ALA A 66 8.70 7.16 -15.15
CA ALA A 66 7.73 6.18 -14.69
C ALA A 66 7.07 6.59 -13.37
N ILE A 67 7.85 7.09 -12.40
CA ILE A 67 7.33 7.61 -11.12
C ILE A 67 6.36 8.77 -11.37
N SER A 68 6.71 9.67 -12.28
CA SER A 68 5.91 10.86 -12.58
C SER A 68 4.59 10.49 -13.27
N VAL A 69 4.63 9.53 -14.22
CA VAL A 69 3.43 8.96 -14.86
C VAL A 69 2.50 8.33 -13.82
N LEU A 70 3.02 7.50 -12.92
CA LEU A 70 2.23 6.84 -11.86
C LEU A 70 1.59 7.86 -10.91
N ALA A 71 2.32 8.91 -10.54
CA ALA A 71 1.81 9.98 -9.69
C ALA A 71 0.65 10.73 -10.36
N ILE A 72 0.77 11.04 -11.65
CA ILE A 72 -0.30 11.67 -12.42
C ILE A 72 -1.52 10.75 -12.51
N VAL A 73 -1.33 9.49 -12.93
CA VAL A 73 -2.44 8.54 -13.04
C VAL A 73 -3.19 8.42 -11.72
N GLY A 74 -2.47 8.31 -10.60
CA GLY A 74 -3.08 8.26 -9.27
C GLY A 74 -3.89 9.51 -8.95
N ALA A 75 -3.34 10.71 -9.19
CA ALA A 75 -4.04 11.96 -8.95
C ALA A 75 -5.32 12.11 -9.82
N LEU A 76 -5.25 11.70 -11.09
CA LEU A 76 -6.40 11.75 -11.99
C LEU A 76 -7.47 10.72 -11.62
N ALA A 77 -7.06 9.51 -11.22
CA ALA A 77 -7.96 8.46 -10.75
C ALA A 77 -8.71 8.92 -9.49
N ASP A 78 -8.00 9.48 -8.51
CA ASP A 78 -8.60 10.02 -7.28
C ASP A 78 -9.64 11.12 -7.58
N LEU A 79 -9.37 11.98 -8.57
CA LEU A 79 -10.28 13.05 -9.00
C LEU A 79 -11.38 12.59 -9.96
N HIS A 80 -11.41 11.31 -10.36
CA HIS A 80 -12.33 10.77 -11.36
C HIS A 80 -12.23 11.51 -12.72
N LEU A 81 -11.02 11.95 -13.07
CA LEU A 81 -10.70 12.71 -14.29
C LEU A 81 -9.83 11.92 -15.28
N LEU A 82 -9.59 10.65 -15.02
CA LEU A 82 -8.76 9.80 -15.86
C LEU A 82 -9.54 9.31 -17.09
N ASP A 83 -9.12 9.71 -18.28
CA ASP A 83 -9.67 9.20 -19.54
C ASP A 83 -8.90 7.96 -20.07
N THR A 84 -9.54 7.23 -20.99
CA THR A 84 -9.02 5.96 -21.51
C THR A 84 -7.79 6.14 -22.40
N ASP A 85 -7.73 7.23 -23.17
CA ASP A 85 -6.62 7.48 -24.11
C ASP A 85 -5.34 7.82 -23.34
N PHE A 86 -5.47 8.65 -22.30
CA PHE A 86 -4.36 8.94 -21.40
C PHE A 86 -3.88 7.68 -20.68
N LEU A 87 -4.80 6.84 -20.17
CA LEU A 87 -4.44 5.59 -19.51
C LEU A 87 -3.66 4.64 -20.45
N GLN A 88 -4.10 4.47 -21.69
CA GLN A 88 -3.38 3.66 -22.68
C GLN A 88 -1.97 4.21 -22.96
N THR A 89 -1.85 5.53 -23.05
CA THR A 89 -0.55 6.20 -23.27
C THR A 89 0.37 6.04 -22.07
N ALA A 90 -0.16 6.14 -20.85
CA ALA A 90 0.57 5.89 -19.61
C ALA A 90 1.06 4.43 -19.53
N GLU A 91 0.20 3.46 -19.84
CA GLU A 91 0.57 2.04 -19.90
C GLU A 91 1.72 1.78 -20.87
N GLN A 92 1.65 2.33 -22.08
CA GLN A 92 2.69 2.17 -23.09
C GLN A 92 4.01 2.84 -22.67
N THR A 93 3.92 4.00 -22.02
CA THR A 93 5.09 4.72 -21.49
C THR A 93 5.77 3.91 -20.39
N LEU A 94 5.01 3.37 -19.43
CA LEU A 94 5.53 2.53 -18.36
C LEU A 94 6.19 1.24 -18.88
N LYS A 95 5.58 0.58 -19.87
CA LYS A 95 6.18 -0.58 -20.55
C LYS A 95 7.51 -0.24 -21.21
N SER A 96 7.61 0.94 -21.81
CA SER A 96 8.82 1.38 -22.48
C SER A 96 9.93 1.74 -21.48
N CYS A 97 9.60 2.43 -20.39
CA CYS A 97 10.53 2.69 -19.29
C CYS A 97 11.05 1.38 -18.67
N ALA A 98 10.16 0.41 -18.43
CA ALA A 98 10.54 -0.91 -17.93
C ALA A 98 11.52 -1.60 -18.89
N SER A 99 11.25 -1.59 -20.19
CA SER A 99 12.13 -2.20 -21.20
C SER A 99 13.55 -1.63 -21.16
N VAL A 100 13.70 -0.32 -20.98
CA VAL A 100 15.02 0.33 -20.81
C VAL A 100 15.73 -0.18 -19.55
N LEU A 101 14.99 -0.31 -18.43
CA LEU A 101 15.54 -0.77 -17.16
C LEU A 101 15.88 -2.27 -17.15
N ASP A 102 15.10 -3.09 -17.83
CA ASP A 102 15.38 -4.53 -18.04
C ASP A 102 16.53 -4.75 -19.04
N GLY A 103 16.94 -3.72 -19.80
CA GLY A 103 18.01 -3.82 -20.81
C GLY A 103 17.54 -4.42 -22.14
N GLY A 104 16.24 -4.30 -22.46
CA GLY A 104 15.61 -4.84 -23.66
C GLY A 104 14.27 -5.52 -23.37
N ALA A 105 14.07 -6.73 -23.88
CA ALA A 105 12.84 -7.50 -23.66
C ALA A 105 12.69 -7.88 -22.17
N ASP A 106 11.45 -7.88 -21.66
CA ASP A 106 11.08 -8.33 -20.31
C ASP A 106 11.53 -9.79 -20.13
N SER A 107 12.73 -9.99 -19.58
CA SER A 107 13.28 -11.33 -19.36
C SER A 107 12.67 -11.93 -18.10
N VAL A 108 11.40 -12.31 -18.23
CA VAL A 108 10.61 -12.88 -17.15
C VAL A 108 11.08 -14.31 -16.89
N LEU A 109 12.08 -14.47 -16.02
CA LEU A 109 12.43 -15.78 -15.53
C LEU A 109 11.43 -16.16 -14.42
N PRO A 110 10.70 -17.29 -14.55
CA PRO A 110 9.76 -17.70 -13.51
C PRO A 110 10.50 -17.88 -12.18
N VAL A 111 9.89 -17.42 -11.08
CA VAL A 111 10.42 -17.62 -9.73
C VAL A 111 10.30 -19.10 -9.42
N GLU A 112 11.44 -19.77 -9.24
CA GLU A 112 11.45 -21.19 -8.87
C GLU A 112 11.00 -21.34 -7.43
N THR A 113 10.03 -22.24 -7.21
CA THR A 113 9.60 -22.65 -5.87
C THR A 113 9.93 -24.12 -5.67
N SER A 114 10.48 -24.47 -4.51
CA SER A 114 10.49 -25.86 -4.06
C SER A 114 9.06 -26.24 -3.73
N ALA A 115 8.50 -27.24 -4.44
CA ALA A 115 7.09 -27.60 -4.48
C ALA A 115 6.50 -28.17 -3.16
N ASP A 116 7.13 -27.94 -2.01
CA ASP A 116 6.64 -28.41 -0.72
C ASP A 116 5.71 -27.37 -0.10
N SER A 117 4.47 -27.79 0.13
CA SER A 117 3.33 -27.02 0.65
C SER A 117 3.75 -25.94 1.67
N TRP A 118 3.75 -24.68 1.23
CA TRP A 118 4.00 -23.51 2.07
C TRP A 118 3.06 -23.43 3.28
N GLN A 119 1.91 -24.11 3.22
CA GLN A 119 0.93 -24.19 4.31
C GLN A 119 1.53 -24.81 5.58
N LEU A 120 2.54 -25.67 5.46
CA LEU A 120 3.22 -26.30 6.61
C LEU A 120 4.35 -25.43 7.20
N GLN A 121 4.70 -24.30 6.58
CA GLN A 121 5.84 -23.47 6.94
C GLN A 121 5.46 -22.15 7.63
N MET A 122 4.16 -21.86 7.81
CA MET A 122 3.65 -20.58 8.31
C MET A 122 3.74 -20.44 9.83
N CYS A 123 4.96 -20.34 10.36
CA CYS A 123 5.23 -20.02 11.76
C CYS A 123 5.65 -18.54 11.91
N SER A 124 5.40 -17.92 13.07
CA SER A 124 5.83 -16.53 13.35
C SER A 124 7.35 -16.33 13.27
N ASP A 125 8.13 -17.39 13.51
CA ASP A 125 9.60 -17.40 13.41
C ASP A 125 10.14 -17.81 12.04
N SER A 126 9.27 -18.10 11.08
CA SER A 126 9.70 -18.46 9.72
C SER A 126 10.43 -17.31 9.03
N ALA A 127 11.35 -17.67 8.12
CA ALA A 127 11.88 -16.72 7.15
C ALA A 127 10.79 -16.42 6.09
N PRO A 128 10.88 -15.30 5.36
CA PRO A 128 10.02 -15.05 4.22
C PRO A 128 10.15 -16.15 3.16
N PHE A 129 9.11 -16.37 2.36
CA PHE A 129 9.12 -17.29 1.22
C PHE A 129 8.02 -16.95 0.19
N PRO A 130 8.14 -17.39 -1.07
CA PRO A 130 7.08 -17.27 -2.08
C PRO A 130 5.83 -18.12 -1.77
N LEU A 131 4.65 -17.52 -1.86
CA LEU A 131 3.34 -18.16 -1.70
C LEU A 131 2.69 -18.48 -3.06
N ILE A 132 2.63 -17.48 -3.92
CA ILE A 132 2.05 -17.57 -5.26
C ILE A 132 3.06 -16.96 -6.23
N VAL A 133 3.36 -17.67 -7.30
CA VAL A 133 4.23 -17.21 -8.38
C VAL A 133 3.43 -17.17 -9.67
N GLN A 134 3.39 -15.99 -10.27
CA GLN A 134 3.01 -15.72 -11.64
C GLN A 134 4.26 -15.27 -12.41
N PRO A 135 4.21 -15.15 -13.76
CA PRO A 135 5.39 -14.74 -14.54
C PRO A 135 6.03 -13.45 -14.01
N ARG A 136 5.26 -12.36 -13.92
CA ARG A 136 5.78 -11.04 -13.55
C ARG A 136 5.42 -10.60 -12.13
N MET A 137 4.82 -11.47 -11.34
CA MET A 137 4.35 -11.18 -9.97
C MET A 137 4.58 -12.35 -9.03
N CYS A 138 4.91 -12.05 -7.79
CA CYS A 138 5.03 -13.01 -6.71
C CYS A 138 4.35 -12.44 -5.45
N VAL A 139 3.51 -13.24 -4.80
CA VAL A 139 3.11 -12.96 -3.42
C VAL A 139 4.07 -13.67 -2.50
N LEU A 140 4.66 -12.91 -1.58
CA LEU A 140 5.55 -13.39 -0.55
C LEU A 140 4.79 -13.46 0.78
N TRP A 141 5.10 -14.47 1.58
CA TRP A 141 4.82 -14.46 3.00
C TRP A 141 5.74 -13.46 3.68
N LYS A 142 5.17 -12.46 4.36
CA LYS A 142 5.90 -11.59 5.28
C LYS A 142 5.61 -12.02 6.72
N PRO A 143 6.60 -12.58 7.44
CA PRO A 143 6.46 -12.88 8.86
C PRO A 143 6.38 -11.59 9.71
N PRO A 144 5.81 -11.65 10.93
CA PRO A 144 5.88 -10.54 11.87
C PRO A 144 7.34 -10.29 12.31
N GLY A 145 7.64 -9.07 12.74
CA GLY A 145 8.99 -8.64 13.12
C GLY A 145 9.93 -8.32 11.96
N TRP A 146 9.57 -8.64 10.71
CA TRP A 146 10.33 -8.28 9.51
C TRP A 146 9.92 -6.90 8.99
N SER A 147 10.88 -6.01 8.74
CA SER A 147 10.60 -4.73 8.07
C SER A 147 10.79 -4.86 6.56
N VAL A 148 9.87 -4.29 5.77
CA VAL A 148 10.00 -4.31 4.29
C VAL A 148 11.20 -3.49 3.85
N SER A 149 11.33 -2.26 4.36
CA SER A 149 12.44 -1.37 4.10
C SER A 149 12.93 -0.69 5.38
N ILE A 150 14.11 -0.07 5.30
CA ILE A 150 14.66 0.79 6.35
C ILE A 150 13.95 2.15 6.25
N SER A 151 13.42 2.67 7.36
CA SER A 151 12.74 3.97 7.40
C SER A 151 13.61 5.09 6.83
N GLN A 152 12.99 6.08 6.17
CA GLN A 152 13.70 7.27 5.66
C GLN A 152 14.46 8.02 6.78
N SER A 153 13.94 7.97 8.01
CA SER A 153 14.59 8.51 9.20
C SER A 153 15.93 7.81 9.54
N MET A 154 16.03 6.49 9.31
CA MET A 154 17.31 5.76 9.40
C MET A 154 18.21 6.00 8.19
N GLN A 155 17.66 6.38 7.02
CA GLN A 155 18.47 6.78 5.86
C GLN A 155 19.16 8.13 6.07
N GLY A 156 18.59 9.03 6.89
CA GLY A 156 19.25 10.28 7.33
C GLY A 156 20.39 10.05 8.32
N LEU A 157 20.29 9.00 9.14
CA LEU A 157 21.34 8.51 10.06
C LEU A 157 22.41 7.67 9.33
N ARG A 158 22.71 7.99 8.06
CA ARG A 158 23.62 7.33 7.10
C ARG A 158 25.10 7.31 7.49
N ARG A 159 25.41 7.12 8.78
CA ARG A 159 26.73 6.82 9.33
C ARG A 159 26.75 5.60 10.25
N GLU A 160 25.72 4.76 10.26
CA GLU A 160 25.87 3.39 10.80
C GLU A 160 26.57 2.50 9.77
N ARG A 161 27.60 1.79 10.21
CA ARG A 161 28.46 0.97 9.36
C ARG A 161 27.66 -0.23 8.86
N SER A 162 27.98 -0.74 7.67
CA SER A 162 27.41 -1.97 7.09
C SER A 162 27.43 -3.19 8.03
N SER A 163 28.21 -3.17 9.12
CA SER A 163 28.27 -4.18 10.18
C SER A 163 27.08 -4.20 11.13
N ASP A 164 26.21 -3.18 11.12
CA ASP A 164 25.12 -3.04 12.11
C ASP A 164 23.75 -3.51 11.56
N LEU A 165 23.72 -3.90 10.28
CA LEU A 165 22.56 -4.54 9.62
C LEU A 165 22.57 -6.07 9.79
N THR A 166 23.71 -6.66 10.14
CA THR A 166 23.87 -8.09 10.42
C THR A 166 23.01 -8.48 11.63
N GLY A 167 21.86 -9.10 11.36
CA GLY A 167 20.87 -9.53 12.37
C GLY A 167 19.52 -8.83 12.28
N LYS A 168 19.37 -7.77 11.48
CA LYS A 168 18.05 -7.14 11.25
C LYS A 168 17.23 -7.98 10.27
N ARG A 169 16.01 -8.37 10.66
CA ARG A 169 15.02 -9.07 9.82
C ARG A 169 14.46 -8.11 8.76
N LEU A 170 15.17 -7.95 7.64
CA LEU A 170 14.80 -7.05 6.53
C LEU A 170 14.40 -7.82 5.27
N MET A 171 13.21 -7.53 4.72
CA MET A 171 12.73 -8.19 3.50
C MET A 171 13.61 -7.85 2.30
N THR A 172 14.06 -6.59 2.15
CA THR A 172 14.97 -6.17 1.07
C THR A 172 16.30 -6.92 1.11
N GLN A 173 16.88 -7.14 2.29
CA GLN A 173 18.12 -7.90 2.42
C GLN A 173 17.91 -9.38 2.11
N TRP A 174 16.84 -9.99 2.64
CA TRP A 174 16.50 -11.38 2.32
C TRP A 174 16.27 -11.55 0.81
N LEU A 175 15.54 -10.63 0.19
CA LEU A 175 15.27 -10.68 -1.23
C LEU A 175 16.55 -10.54 -2.07
N SER A 176 17.40 -9.54 -1.80
CA SER A 176 18.69 -9.39 -2.47
C SER A 176 19.56 -10.65 -2.37
N ASN A 177 19.60 -11.27 -1.20
CA ASN A 177 20.42 -12.46 -0.97
C ASN A 177 19.91 -13.70 -1.71
N ASN A 178 18.59 -13.88 -1.79
CA ASN A 178 17.98 -15.08 -2.40
C ASN A 178 17.76 -14.92 -3.91
N PHE A 179 17.49 -13.70 -4.38
CA PHE A 179 17.02 -13.43 -5.74
C PHE A 179 17.90 -12.45 -6.52
N GLY A 180 18.81 -11.72 -5.87
CA GLY A 180 19.59 -10.65 -6.50
C GLY A 180 20.56 -11.09 -7.60
N GLN A 181 20.97 -12.37 -7.62
CA GLN A 181 21.79 -12.90 -8.72
C GLN A 181 20.98 -13.13 -10.00
N ARG A 182 19.67 -13.38 -9.89
CA ARG A 182 18.78 -13.75 -10.99
C ARG A 182 17.90 -12.59 -11.44
N TYR A 183 17.50 -11.73 -10.51
CA TYR A 183 16.55 -10.67 -10.74
C TYR A 183 17.21 -9.33 -10.45
N ARG A 184 17.48 -8.55 -11.51
CA ARG A 184 18.14 -7.24 -11.40
C ARG A 184 17.42 -6.32 -10.43
N ILE A 185 16.09 -6.23 -10.55
CA ILE A 185 15.25 -5.37 -9.71
C ILE A 185 15.35 -5.74 -8.23
N ALA A 186 15.66 -7.00 -7.87
CA ALA A 186 15.80 -7.41 -6.46
C ALA A 186 16.97 -6.74 -5.74
N THR A 187 17.91 -6.13 -6.46
CA THR A 187 19.03 -5.35 -5.88
C THR A 187 18.86 -3.84 -6.07
N ASP A 188 17.79 -3.42 -6.74
CA ASP A 188 17.57 -2.01 -7.09
C ASP A 188 16.83 -1.28 -5.97
N SER A 189 17.57 -0.53 -5.16
CA SER A 189 16.98 0.27 -4.09
C SER A 189 16.09 1.41 -4.57
N THR A 190 16.27 1.91 -5.80
CA THR A 190 15.48 3.02 -6.36
C THR A 190 14.05 2.58 -6.62
N GLU A 191 13.88 1.36 -7.14
CA GLU A 191 12.58 0.71 -7.30
C GLU A 191 12.25 -0.26 -6.17
N THR A 192 12.71 0.07 -4.96
CA THR A 192 12.33 -0.62 -3.72
C THR A 192 12.54 -2.12 -3.76
N HIS A 193 13.56 -2.58 -4.49
CA HIS A 193 13.89 -3.99 -4.70
C HIS A 193 12.77 -4.79 -5.41
N GLY A 194 11.84 -4.11 -6.07
CA GLY A 194 10.64 -4.70 -6.69
C GLY A 194 9.46 -4.86 -5.73
N PHE A 195 9.53 -4.37 -4.48
CA PHE A 195 8.38 -4.38 -3.58
C PHE A 195 7.33 -3.34 -3.99
N VAL A 196 6.13 -3.78 -4.35
CA VAL A 196 5.10 -2.87 -4.89
C VAL A 196 4.44 -2.07 -3.76
N HIS A 197 4.30 -2.66 -2.58
CA HIS A 197 3.78 -2.02 -1.38
C HIS A 197 4.56 -2.50 -0.14
N ARG A 198 4.16 -2.01 1.03
CA ARG A 198 4.73 -2.40 2.32
C ARG A 198 3.66 -2.92 3.26
N LEU A 199 4.12 -3.58 4.32
CA LEU A 199 3.38 -3.87 5.54
C LEU A 199 4.22 -3.35 6.72
N ASP A 200 3.57 -3.01 7.82
CA ASP A 200 4.27 -2.64 9.05
C ASP A 200 5.12 -3.81 9.57
N LYS A 201 6.11 -3.50 10.41
CA LYS A 201 7.07 -4.49 10.93
C LYS A 201 6.36 -5.72 11.53
N ASP A 202 5.39 -5.49 12.41
CA ASP A 202 4.69 -6.56 13.12
C ASP A 202 3.39 -7.02 12.44
N THR A 203 3.03 -6.42 11.31
CA THR A 203 1.97 -6.92 10.43
C THR A 203 2.48 -8.12 9.65
N SER A 204 1.72 -9.21 9.68
CA SER A 204 2.02 -10.43 8.92
C SER A 204 1.14 -10.54 7.67
N GLY A 205 1.47 -11.43 6.72
CA GLY A 205 0.58 -11.76 5.61
C GLY A 205 1.17 -11.56 4.22
N ALA A 206 0.27 -11.37 3.23
CA ALA A 206 0.61 -11.22 1.83
C ALA A 206 1.39 -9.93 1.55
N LEU A 207 2.57 -10.06 0.92
CA LEU A 207 3.36 -8.94 0.42
C LEU A 207 3.69 -9.14 -1.05
N LEU A 208 3.37 -8.16 -1.87
CA LEU A 208 3.57 -8.25 -3.32
C LEU A 208 4.99 -7.84 -3.73
N TRP A 209 5.61 -8.70 -4.52
CA TRP A 209 6.93 -8.49 -5.14
C TRP A 209 6.85 -8.72 -6.65
N ALA A 210 7.55 -7.90 -7.43
CA ALA A 210 7.66 -8.04 -8.87
C ALA A 210 9.11 -8.39 -9.26
N PRO A 211 9.35 -9.56 -9.89
CA PRO A 211 10.68 -9.98 -10.34
C PRO A 211 11.23 -9.24 -11.58
N SER A 212 10.48 -8.31 -12.19
CA SER A 212 10.96 -7.46 -13.30
C SER A 212 10.41 -6.03 -13.20
N TYR A 213 11.04 -5.08 -13.90
CA TYR A 213 10.54 -3.69 -13.94
C TYR A 213 9.18 -3.61 -14.65
N GLY A 214 8.96 -4.45 -15.68
CA GLY A 214 7.68 -4.57 -16.36
C GLY A 214 6.54 -4.97 -15.41
N GLY A 215 6.76 -6.01 -14.59
CA GLY A 215 5.81 -6.41 -13.55
C GLY A 215 5.62 -5.33 -12.48
N TYR A 216 6.71 -4.71 -12.04
CA TYR A 216 6.69 -3.70 -10.98
C TYR A 216 5.85 -2.48 -11.36
N TYR A 217 6.07 -1.89 -12.55
CA TYR A 217 5.29 -0.74 -12.98
C TYR A 217 3.85 -1.10 -13.35
N ALA A 218 3.61 -2.27 -13.92
CA ALA A 218 2.24 -2.74 -14.16
C ALA A 218 1.45 -2.91 -12.85
N ALA A 219 2.09 -3.45 -11.81
CA ALA A 219 1.48 -3.55 -10.48
C ALA A 219 1.29 -2.19 -9.82
N LYS A 220 2.31 -1.31 -9.82
CA LYS A 220 2.19 0.07 -9.31
C LYS A 220 1.06 0.84 -9.99
N LEU A 221 0.84 0.61 -11.27
CA LEU A 221 -0.29 1.20 -12.00
C LEU A 221 -1.63 0.72 -11.43
N GLN A 222 -1.81 -0.56 -11.13
CA GLN A 222 -3.04 -1.05 -10.49
C GLN A 222 -3.26 -0.41 -9.11
N PHE A 223 -2.19 -0.19 -8.34
CA PHE A 223 -2.27 0.55 -7.07
C PHE A 223 -2.70 2.01 -7.28
N ALA A 224 -2.11 2.70 -8.27
CA ALA A 224 -2.47 4.08 -8.60
C ALA A 224 -3.94 4.20 -9.06
N LEU A 225 -4.47 3.17 -9.73
CA LEU A 225 -5.85 3.12 -10.21
C LEU A 225 -6.86 2.65 -9.15
N GLY A 226 -6.42 2.30 -7.93
CA GLY A 226 -7.30 1.74 -6.90
C GLY A 226 -7.89 0.37 -7.26
N ARG A 227 -7.22 -0.39 -8.14
CA ARG A 227 -7.68 -1.71 -8.65
C ARG A 227 -7.12 -2.90 -7.88
N VAL A 228 -6.61 -2.65 -6.67
CA VAL A 228 -6.02 -3.68 -5.80
C VAL A 228 -6.91 -3.85 -4.59
N SER A 229 -7.35 -5.08 -4.35
CA SER A 229 -8.09 -5.47 -3.15
C SER A 229 -7.11 -6.04 -2.12
N LYS A 230 -7.21 -5.58 -0.87
CA LYS A 230 -6.38 -6.05 0.24
C LYS A 230 -7.26 -6.26 1.45
N GLY A 231 -7.43 -7.52 1.81
CA GLY A 231 -8.17 -7.96 2.99
C GLY A 231 -7.25 -8.14 4.19
N TYR A 232 -7.66 -7.58 5.32
CA TYR A 232 -6.99 -7.70 6.61
C TYR A 232 -7.94 -8.27 7.65
N VAL A 233 -7.37 -8.98 8.60
CA VAL A 233 -8.05 -9.40 9.82
C VAL A 233 -7.27 -8.88 11.02
N CYS A 234 -7.98 -8.34 12.00
CA CYS A 234 -7.40 -7.81 13.21
C CYS A 234 -8.32 -8.00 14.43
N ILE A 235 -7.74 -7.82 15.62
CA ILE A 235 -8.50 -7.70 16.87
C ILE A 235 -8.35 -6.29 17.41
N CYS A 236 -9.47 -5.63 17.69
CA CYS A 236 -9.50 -4.32 18.35
C CYS A 236 -10.04 -4.41 19.78
N CYS A 237 -9.63 -3.46 20.62
CA CYS A 237 -10.08 -3.34 22.01
C CYS A 237 -11.54 -2.89 22.09
N GLY A 238 -12.29 -3.44 23.05
CA GLY A 238 -13.70 -3.14 23.31
C GLY A 238 -14.67 -3.79 22.33
N HIS A 239 -15.97 -3.54 22.55
CA HIS A 239 -17.07 -3.87 21.64
C HIS A 239 -17.58 -2.59 20.95
N PRO A 240 -17.15 -2.30 19.71
CA PRO A 240 -17.61 -1.12 18.99
C PRO A 240 -19.13 -1.11 18.81
N SER A 241 -19.76 0.02 19.10
CA SER A 241 -21.20 0.24 18.86
C SER A 241 -21.42 0.88 17.48
N TRP A 242 -20.87 0.27 16.43
CA TRP A 242 -21.07 0.72 15.06
C TRP A 242 -22.47 0.32 14.57
N ASN A 243 -23.31 1.31 14.29
CA ASN A 243 -24.73 1.09 13.97
C ASN A 243 -24.97 0.44 12.59
N GLU A 244 -24.03 0.57 11.66
CA GLU A 244 -24.12 0.04 10.30
C GLU A 244 -22.79 -0.62 9.91
N LEU A 245 -22.86 -1.82 9.33
CA LEU A 245 -21.72 -2.57 8.82
C LEU A 245 -21.99 -3.09 7.40
N PRO A 246 -21.02 -3.06 6.49
CA PRO A 246 -19.66 -2.54 6.70
C PRO A 246 -19.65 -1.01 6.89
N LEU A 247 -18.79 -0.54 7.80
CA LEU A 247 -18.55 0.87 8.07
C LEU A 247 -17.48 1.39 7.10
N MET A 248 -17.82 2.45 6.34
CA MET A 248 -16.86 3.17 5.51
C MET A 248 -16.23 4.30 6.32
N LEU A 249 -14.98 4.14 6.72
CA LEU A 249 -14.23 5.15 7.46
C LEU A 249 -13.32 5.95 6.52
N GLU A 250 -13.75 7.18 6.20
CA GLU A 250 -13.07 8.10 5.30
C GLU A 250 -12.40 9.29 6.03
N ALA A 251 -11.67 8.99 7.10
CA ALA A 251 -10.92 9.97 7.87
C ALA A 251 -9.52 10.23 7.23
N PRO A 252 -9.18 11.45 6.79
CA PRO A 252 -7.87 11.73 6.21
C PRO A 252 -6.73 11.58 7.22
N LEU A 253 -5.57 11.13 6.76
CA LEU A 253 -4.43 10.75 7.59
C LEU A 253 -3.19 11.59 7.31
N LEU A 254 -2.56 12.09 8.37
CA LEU A 254 -1.30 12.81 8.32
C LEU A 254 -0.19 11.98 8.97
N GLU A 255 0.84 11.67 8.19
CA GLU A 255 2.06 11.06 8.72
C GLU A 255 2.94 12.14 9.36
N LEU A 256 3.37 11.87 10.59
CA LEU A 256 4.24 12.72 11.41
C LEU A 256 5.53 11.96 11.68
N ASP A 257 6.67 12.54 11.31
CA ASP A 257 7.99 12.02 11.66
C ASP A 257 8.55 12.78 12.86
N GLN A 258 8.78 12.07 13.96
CA GLN A 258 9.45 12.60 15.14
C GLN A 258 10.71 11.80 15.42
N GLY A 259 11.85 12.30 14.93
CA GLY A 259 13.18 11.87 15.35
C GLY A 259 13.49 10.39 15.13
N GLY A 260 12.98 9.76 14.06
CA GLY A 260 13.17 8.33 13.83
C GLY A 260 11.87 7.54 13.75
N PHE A 261 10.82 8.05 14.39
CA PHE A 261 9.57 7.36 14.58
C PHE A 261 8.44 8.05 13.80
N SER A 262 7.99 7.39 12.73
CA SER A 262 6.79 7.81 12.01
C SER A 262 5.55 7.30 12.73
N HIS A 263 4.64 8.18 13.09
CA HIS A 263 3.28 7.82 13.46
C HIS A 263 2.30 8.59 12.58
N THR A 264 1.04 8.20 12.60
CA THR A 264 0.01 8.75 11.72
C THR A 264 -1.21 9.08 12.53
N VAL A 265 -1.80 10.25 12.29
CA VAL A 265 -2.97 10.75 13.02
C VAL A 265 -4.08 11.12 12.05
N VAL A 266 -5.33 11.06 12.50
CA VAL A 266 -6.46 11.63 11.76
C VAL A 266 -6.36 13.15 11.81
N ALA A 267 -6.31 13.78 10.64
CA ALA A 267 -6.21 15.22 10.51
C ALA A 267 -6.92 15.68 9.24
N GLY A 268 -7.77 16.72 9.31
CA GLY A 268 -8.53 17.20 8.15
C GLY A 268 -7.70 17.72 6.97
N HIS A 269 -6.41 18.03 7.19
CA HIS A 269 -5.44 18.40 6.16
C HIS A 269 -4.48 17.25 5.79
N GLY A 270 -4.80 16.02 6.23
CA GLY A 270 -4.09 14.80 5.86
C GLY A 270 -4.44 14.32 4.45
N GLN A 271 -3.77 13.25 4.03
CA GLN A 271 -4.06 12.58 2.77
C GLN A 271 -5.35 11.75 2.87
N ARG A 272 -6.12 11.66 1.77
CA ARG A 272 -7.31 10.80 1.70
C ARG A 272 -6.93 9.37 2.11
N ALA A 273 -7.70 8.82 3.04
CA ALA A 273 -7.62 7.45 3.49
C ALA A 273 -9.03 6.87 3.63
N CYS A 274 -9.24 5.66 3.12
CA CYS A 274 -10.52 4.99 3.10
C CYS A 274 -10.33 3.53 3.53
N THR A 275 -10.99 3.15 4.62
CA THR A 275 -10.95 1.82 5.22
C THR A 275 -12.38 1.33 5.38
N GLU A 276 -12.69 0.18 4.78
CA GLU A 276 -13.97 -0.48 4.98
C GLU A 276 -13.82 -1.50 6.13
N ILE A 277 -14.68 -1.39 7.13
CA ILE A 277 -14.57 -2.11 8.39
C ILE A 277 -15.80 -2.97 8.59
N LYS A 278 -15.60 -4.24 8.90
CA LYS A 278 -16.66 -5.16 9.27
C LYS A 278 -16.31 -5.80 10.61
N CYS A 279 -16.95 -5.36 11.69
CA CYS A 279 -16.92 -6.11 12.94
C CYS A 279 -17.66 -7.43 12.71
N ILE A 280 -16.95 -8.55 12.86
CA ILE A 280 -17.52 -9.86 12.56
C ILE A 280 -17.86 -10.65 13.83
N GLY A 281 -17.21 -10.38 14.97
CA GLY A 281 -17.59 -11.04 16.22
C GLY A 281 -17.06 -10.35 17.47
N TYR A 282 -17.82 -10.48 18.55
CA TYR A 282 -17.49 -9.98 19.88
C TYR A 282 -16.99 -11.11 20.77
N PHE A 283 -15.95 -10.82 21.54
CA PHE A 283 -15.28 -11.80 22.39
C PHE A 283 -14.88 -11.15 23.73
N THR A 284 -14.53 -12.00 24.69
CA THR A 284 -13.79 -11.61 25.89
C THR A 284 -12.53 -12.44 26.03
N ASP A 285 -11.50 -11.85 26.64
CA ASP A 285 -10.33 -12.61 27.07
C ASP A 285 -10.55 -13.28 28.44
N ALA A 286 -9.54 -13.99 28.93
CA ALA A 286 -9.59 -14.71 30.22
C ALA A 286 -9.76 -13.78 31.44
N GLU A 287 -9.45 -12.50 31.31
CA GLU A 287 -9.59 -11.48 32.37
C GLU A 287 -10.94 -10.76 32.28
N GLY A 288 -11.74 -11.06 31.26
CA GLY A 288 -13.05 -10.45 31.01
C GLY A 288 -12.96 -9.13 30.24
N ASN A 289 -11.81 -8.79 29.66
CA ASN A 289 -11.69 -7.62 28.79
C ASN A 289 -12.41 -7.87 27.47
N GLU A 290 -13.20 -6.89 27.03
CA GLU A 290 -13.91 -6.94 25.75
C GLU A 290 -12.95 -6.71 24.58
N VAL A 291 -13.07 -7.56 23.55
CA VAL A 291 -12.35 -7.41 22.28
C VAL A 291 -13.24 -7.83 21.10
N SER A 292 -12.91 -7.33 19.91
CA SER A 292 -13.69 -7.63 18.71
C SER A 292 -12.80 -8.08 17.56
N LEU A 293 -13.25 -9.11 16.84
CA LEU A 293 -12.63 -9.56 15.60
C LEU A 293 -13.20 -8.75 14.43
N VAL A 294 -12.31 -8.20 13.62
CA VAL A 294 -12.67 -7.25 12.56
C VAL A 294 -12.03 -7.68 11.24
N GLU A 295 -12.84 -7.79 10.19
CA GLU A 295 -12.39 -7.88 8.79
C GLU A 295 -12.31 -6.48 8.20
N ILE A 296 -11.27 -6.20 7.43
CA ILE A 296 -10.99 -4.88 6.84
C ILE A 296 -10.66 -5.03 5.37
N GLU A 297 -11.24 -4.18 4.54
CA GLU A 297 -10.83 -3.98 3.15
C GLU A 297 -10.20 -2.59 3.00
N LEU A 298 -8.99 -2.54 2.44
CA LEU A 298 -8.25 -1.28 2.25
C LEU A 298 -8.41 -0.73 0.83
N HIS A 299 -9.14 0.38 0.71
CA HIS A 299 -9.30 1.14 -0.53
C HIS A 299 -8.15 2.13 -0.79
N THR A 300 -7.36 2.44 0.24
CA THR A 300 -6.12 3.23 0.16
C THR A 300 -4.98 2.54 0.91
N GLY A 301 -3.78 3.12 0.93
CA GLY A 301 -2.61 2.51 1.56
C GLY A 301 -1.68 3.50 2.25
N ARG A 302 -2.19 4.27 3.22
CA ARG A 302 -1.37 5.20 4.00
C ARG A 302 -0.60 4.48 5.11
N THR A 303 0.51 5.08 5.57
CA THR A 303 1.29 4.57 6.70
C THR A 303 0.39 4.38 7.92
N HIS A 304 0.46 3.21 8.55
CA HIS A 304 -0.32 2.86 9.75
C HIS A 304 -1.85 3.06 9.62
N GLN A 305 -2.41 3.04 8.40
CA GLN A 305 -3.80 3.47 8.17
C GLN A 305 -4.83 2.79 9.07
N ILE A 306 -4.85 1.45 9.09
CA ILE A 306 -5.78 0.66 9.91
C ILE A 306 -5.63 1.02 11.39
N ARG A 307 -4.39 1.14 11.85
CA ARG A 307 -4.04 1.37 13.26
C ARG A 307 -4.53 2.75 13.72
N ALA A 308 -4.26 3.78 12.92
CA ALA A 308 -4.68 5.15 13.20
C ALA A 308 -6.20 5.31 13.16
N HIS A 309 -6.86 4.70 12.17
CA HIS A 309 -8.31 4.72 12.02
C HIS A 309 -9.05 4.04 13.17
N LEU A 310 -8.67 2.82 13.52
CA LEU A 310 -9.32 2.10 14.63
C LEU A 310 -9.05 2.78 15.98
N SER A 311 -7.85 3.31 16.18
CA SER A 311 -7.54 4.13 17.36
C SER A 311 -8.37 5.42 17.41
N SER A 312 -8.59 6.10 16.29
CA SER A 312 -9.43 7.31 16.26
C SER A 312 -10.91 7.04 16.54
N GLU A 313 -11.37 5.82 16.25
CA GLU A 313 -12.72 5.36 16.63
C GLU A 313 -12.81 4.90 18.10
N GLY A 314 -11.71 5.01 18.87
CA GLY A 314 -11.66 4.59 20.28
C GLY A 314 -11.44 3.10 20.49
N HIS A 315 -11.13 2.35 19.41
CA HIS A 315 -10.97 0.90 19.41
C HIS A 315 -9.60 0.51 18.83
N PRO A 316 -8.47 0.85 19.49
CA PRO A 316 -7.16 0.54 18.97
C PRO A 316 -6.95 -0.97 18.82
N LEU A 317 -5.98 -1.36 17.99
CA LEU A 317 -5.61 -2.77 17.85
C LEU A 317 -5.02 -3.32 19.15
N VAL A 318 -5.38 -4.57 19.47
CA VAL A 318 -4.78 -5.28 20.61
C VAL A 318 -3.27 -5.36 20.43
N SER A 319 -2.52 -5.08 21.50
CA SER A 319 -1.05 -5.06 21.55
C SER A 319 -0.39 -4.09 20.55
N ASP A 320 -1.09 -3.02 20.17
CA ASP A 320 -0.51 -1.90 19.43
C ASP A 320 -0.15 -0.72 20.34
N HIS A 321 1.05 -0.76 20.90
CA HIS A 321 1.53 0.24 21.86
C HIS A 321 1.62 1.66 21.29
N THR A 322 1.77 1.79 19.96
CA THR A 322 1.87 3.12 19.33
C THR A 322 0.54 3.85 19.35
N TYR A 323 -0.56 3.10 19.30
CA TYR A 323 -1.90 3.62 19.10
C TYR A 323 -2.84 3.41 20.29
N GLY A 324 -2.27 3.08 21.46
CA GLY A 324 -3.02 2.94 22.71
C GLY A 324 -3.60 1.54 22.96
N GLY A 325 -3.14 0.53 22.22
CA GLY A 325 -3.46 -0.87 22.49
C GLY A 325 -2.63 -1.41 23.65
N ASP A 326 -3.33 -1.92 24.67
CA ASP A 326 -2.69 -2.56 25.83
C ASP A 326 -1.93 -3.82 25.40
N VAL A 327 -0.79 -4.05 26.07
CA VAL A 327 -0.04 -5.31 25.92
C VAL A 327 -0.83 -6.38 26.66
N LEU A 328 -1.42 -7.32 25.93
CA LEU A 328 -2.14 -8.42 26.55
C LEU A 328 -1.28 -9.70 26.52
N PRO A 329 -1.14 -10.42 27.66
CA PRO A 329 -0.29 -11.62 27.73
C PRO A 329 -0.64 -12.71 26.72
N TRP A 330 -1.91 -12.78 26.31
CA TRP A 330 -2.42 -13.74 25.33
C TRP A 330 -2.19 -13.34 23.87
N CYS A 331 -1.74 -12.10 23.60
CA CYS A 331 -1.43 -11.60 22.26
C CYS A 331 -0.08 -10.89 22.24
N ALA A 332 1.00 -11.63 21.94
CA ALA A 332 2.37 -11.15 22.08
C ALA A 332 2.78 -9.97 21.16
N ARG A 333 1.97 -9.65 20.15
CA ARG A 333 2.19 -8.53 19.22
C ARG A 333 0.86 -7.99 18.71
N MET A 334 0.93 -6.87 17.98
CA MET A 334 -0.21 -6.34 17.24
C MET A 334 -0.91 -7.42 16.40
N PHE A 335 -2.19 -7.67 16.70
CA PHE A 335 -3.02 -8.59 15.92
C PHE A 335 -3.47 -7.90 14.63
N LEU A 336 -2.60 -7.93 13.62
CA LEU A 336 -2.89 -7.45 12.27
C LEU A 336 -2.27 -8.38 11.23
N HIS A 337 -3.10 -8.85 10.30
CA HIS A 337 -2.69 -9.81 9.28
C HIS A 337 -3.37 -9.52 7.93
N CYS A 338 -2.56 -9.38 6.88
CA CYS A 338 -3.03 -9.28 5.50
C CYS A 338 -3.33 -10.68 4.95
N HIS A 339 -4.56 -11.12 5.15
CA HIS A 339 -5.00 -12.48 4.78
C HIS A 339 -5.40 -12.59 3.31
N ARG A 340 -5.63 -11.48 2.61
CA ARG A 340 -6.00 -11.49 1.19
C ARG A 340 -5.34 -10.37 0.42
N LEU A 341 -4.87 -10.68 -0.78
CA LEU A 341 -4.37 -9.71 -1.75
C LEU A 341 -4.78 -10.13 -3.16
N CYS A 342 -5.48 -9.24 -3.86
CA CYS A 342 -5.99 -9.51 -5.20
C CYS A 342 -5.69 -8.35 -6.17
N LEU A 343 -5.17 -8.69 -7.35
CA LEU A 343 -4.95 -7.78 -8.47
C LEU A 343 -4.83 -8.54 -9.80
N ASP A 344 -4.94 -7.82 -10.91
CA ASP A 344 -4.60 -8.32 -12.24
C ASP A 344 -3.76 -7.27 -12.99
N ILE A 345 -2.60 -7.68 -13.50
CA ILE A 345 -1.67 -6.83 -14.26
C ILE A 345 -1.68 -7.14 -15.78
N GLY A 346 -2.63 -7.97 -16.24
CA GLY A 346 -2.72 -8.49 -17.60
C GLY A 346 -2.17 -9.90 -17.77
N ASP A 347 -1.65 -10.52 -16.70
CA ASP A 347 -1.13 -11.89 -16.69
C ASP A 347 -2.18 -12.91 -16.17
N GLY A 348 -3.40 -12.43 -15.90
CA GLY A 348 -4.48 -13.17 -15.26
C GLY A 348 -4.63 -12.80 -13.77
N PRO A 349 -5.80 -13.09 -13.17
CA PRO A 349 -6.08 -12.68 -11.80
C PRO A 349 -5.14 -13.37 -10.82
N LEU A 350 -4.48 -12.57 -9.99
CA LEU A 350 -3.78 -13.01 -8.79
C LEU A 350 -4.75 -12.84 -7.62
N ASP A 351 -5.13 -13.93 -6.94
CA ASP A 351 -5.93 -13.90 -5.71
C ASP A 351 -5.25 -14.75 -4.64
N ALA A 352 -4.50 -14.08 -3.77
CA ALA A 352 -3.76 -14.72 -2.70
C ALA A 352 -4.59 -14.76 -1.43
N HIS A 353 -4.77 -15.96 -0.88
CA HIS A 353 -5.32 -16.18 0.46
C HIS A 353 -4.21 -16.70 1.36
N VAL A 354 -3.90 -15.95 2.41
CA VAL A 354 -2.87 -16.26 3.38
C VAL A 354 -3.55 -16.59 4.70
N PRO A 355 -3.31 -17.78 5.26
CA PRO A 355 -3.90 -18.13 6.54
C PRO A 355 -3.23 -17.41 7.69
N LEU A 356 -3.92 -17.40 8.83
CA LEU A 356 -3.37 -16.87 10.06
C LEU A 356 -2.11 -17.65 10.46
N PRO A 357 -1.03 -16.95 10.84
CA PRO A 357 0.14 -17.60 11.44
C PRO A 357 -0.20 -18.17 12.81
N THR A 358 0.61 -19.16 13.24
CA THR A 358 0.40 -19.91 14.49
C THR A 358 0.19 -19.04 15.73
N ASP A 359 0.92 -17.93 15.85
CA ASP A 359 0.82 -17.01 16.98
C ASP A 359 -0.55 -16.32 17.07
N LEU A 360 -1.12 -15.93 15.92
CA LEU A 360 -2.47 -15.34 15.88
C LEU A 360 -3.57 -16.39 16.07
N CYS A 361 -3.36 -17.62 15.59
CA CYS A 361 -4.26 -18.73 15.90
C CYS A 361 -4.30 -19.03 17.40
N GLN A 362 -3.13 -19.03 18.07
CA GLN A 362 -3.04 -19.21 19.52
C GLN A 362 -3.73 -18.08 20.29
N ALA A 363 -3.55 -16.83 19.86
CA ALA A 363 -4.25 -15.69 20.46
C ALA A 363 -5.77 -15.84 20.34
N LEU A 364 -6.29 -16.25 19.17
CA LEU A 364 -7.71 -16.50 18.96
C LEU A 364 -8.26 -17.63 19.85
N GLN A 365 -7.51 -18.71 20.05
CA GLN A 365 -7.91 -19.82 20.93
C GLN A 365 -8.10 -19.40 22.40
N GLY A 366 -7.46 -18.30 22.82
CA GLY A 366 -7.59 -17.75 24.18
C GLY A 366 -8.87 -16.92 24.40
N LEU A 367 -9.69 -16.72 23.37
CA LEU A 367 -10.88 -15.87 23.43
C LEU A 367 -12.16 -16.67 23.64
N THR A 368 -13.06 -16.09 24.42
CA THR A 368 -14.42 -16.59 24.64
C THR A 368 -15.39 -15.84 23.74
N PRO A 369 -16.10 -16.51 22.80
CA PRO A 369 -17.10 -15.84 21.97
C PRO A 369 -18.35 -15.45 22.77
N MET A 370 -18.90 -14.28 22.46
CA MET A 370 -20.10 -13.77 23.14
C MET A 370 -21.41 -14.37 22.59
N ASP A 371 -21.38 -14.93 21.38
CA ASP A 371 -22.55 -15.53 20.72
C ASP A 371 -22.17 -16.66 19.72
N GLU A 372 -23.18 -17.36 19.20
CA GLU A 372 -23.00 -18.45 18.23
C GLU A 372 -22.35 -17.99 16.90
N PRO A 373 -22.71 -16.83 16.31
CA PRO A 373 -21.98 -16.27 15.16
C PRO A 373 -20.47 -16.09 15.41
N ALA A 374 -20.08 -15.52 16.55
CA ALA A 374 -18.68 -15.35 16.93
C ALA A 374 -17.96 -16.69 17.05
N GLN A 375 -18.59 -17.72 17.62
CA GLN A 375 -18.04 -19.08 17.67
C GLN A 375 -17.80 -19.65 16.26
N LYS A 376 -18.76 -19.52 15.35
CA LYS A 376 -18.60 -20.01 13.96
C LYS A 376 -17.47 -19.31 13.21
N LEU A 377 -17.26 -18.02 13.48
CA LEU A 377 -16.16 -17.26 12.89
C LEU A 377 -14.81 -17.65 13.47
N LEU A 378 -14.74 -17.86 14.78
CA LEU A 378 -13.55 -18.40 15.43
C LEU A 378 -13.17 -19.75 14.81
N ASP A 379 -14.14 -20.65 14.65
CA ASP A 379 -13.92 -21.95 13.99
C ASP A 379 -13.46 -21.79 12.54
N LYS A 380 -13.98 -20.81 11.79
CA LYS A 380 -13.55 -20.52 10.40
C LYS A 380 -12.07 -20.12 10.36
N TRP A 381 -11.64 -19.23 11.24
CA TRP A 381 -10.27 -18.72 11.26
C TRP A 381 -9.25 -19.71 11.83
N LEU A 382 -9.70 -20.63 12.69
CA LEU A 382 -8.86 -21.71 13.23
C LEU A 382 -8.79 -22.96 12.35
N LYS A 383 -9.68 -23.10 11.35
CA LYS A 383 -9.64 -24.17 10.34
C LYS A 383 -8.73 -23.75 9.18
N VAL A 384 -7.41 -23.87 9.36
CA VAL A 384 -6.45 -23.83 8.26
C VAL A 384 -5.54 -25.04 8.32
#